data_AF-A0A7C3AV78-F1
#
_entry.id   AF-A0A7C3AV78-F1
#
_cell.length_a   1.000
_cell.length_b   1.000
_cell.length_c   1.000
_cell.angle_alpha   90.00
_cell.angle_beta   90.00
_cell.angle_gamma   90.00
#
_symmetry.space_group_name_H-M   'P 1'
#
loop_
_entity.id
_entity.type
_entity.pdbx_description
1 polymer ?
#
loop_
_entity_poly.entity_id
_entity_poly.type
_entity_poly.pdbx_seq_one_letter_code
_entity_poly.pdbx_strand_id
1 'polypeptide(L)'
;MKRQLVEGLVMEGKPLKVALEAVGMAKSSYYCRPIRRRKPRALDEVLVRAINDVRQGHASVYDYRKVTMALRAAGWKVNAKKVLRHLRALGLTQPRKLKGQR
;
A
#
# COMPACT_ATOMS: atom_id res chain seq x y z
N MET A 1 2.18 16.28 18.61
CA MET A 1 2.67 17.66 18.84
C MET A 1 1.61 18.71 18.46
N LYS A 2 1.50 19.19 17.21
CA LYS A 2 0.55 20.29 16.89
C LYS A 2 -0.92 20.01 17.25
N ARG A 3 -1.41 18.80 17.00
CA ARG A 3 -2.80 18.43 17.35
C ARG A 3 -3.07 18.47 18.86
N GLN A 4 -2.12 18.03 19.68
CA GLN A 4 -2.24 18.04 21.14
C GLN A 4 -2.28 19.47 21.68
N LEU A 5 -1.55 20.42 21.06
CA LEU A 5 -1.61 21.84 21.40
C LEU A 5 -3.00 22.44 21.10
N VAL A 6 -3.58 22.09 19.95
CA VAL A 6 -4.97 22.50 19.62
C VAL A 6 -5.97 21.91 20.61
N GLU A 7 -5.82 20.64 20.97
CA GLU A 7 -6.68 19.97 21.96
C GLU A 7 -6.57 20.64 23.35
N GLY A 8 -5.36 21.05 23.78
CA GLY A 8 -5.16 21.80 25.02
C GLY A 8 -5.86 23.16 25.03
N LEU A 9 -5.71 23.95 23.96
CA LEU A 9 -6.38 25.26 23.83
C LEU A 9 -7.90 25.14 23.80
N VAL A 10 -8.43 24.07 23.20
CA VAL A 10 -9.87 23.79 23.21
C VAL A 10 -10.34 23.40 24.62
N MET A 11 -9.55 22.64 25.38
CA MET A 11 -9.85 22.33 26.78
C MET A 11 -9.86 23.57 27.68
N GLU A 12 -9.03 24.57 27.39
CA GLU A 12 -9.03 25.89 28.03
C GLU A 12 -10.24 26.77 27.62
N GLY A 13 -11.15 26.25 26.81
CA GLY A 13 -12.38 26.93 26.40
C GLY A 13 -12.23 27.82 25.17
N LYS A 14 -11.09 27.80 24.47
CA LYS A 14 -10.94 28.56 23.22
C LYS A 14 -11.72 27.90 22.08
N PRO A 15 -12.37 28.68 21.20
CA PRO A 15 -13.03 28.12 20.04
C PRO A 15 -12.01 27.47 19.10
N LEU A 16 -12.35 26.31 18.52
CA LEU A 16 -11.47 25.50 17.67
C LEU A 16 -10.81 26.31 16.54
N LYS A 17 -11.52 27.28 15.96
CA LYS A 17 -10.98 28.14 14.89
C LYS A 17 -9.76 28.93 15.37
N VAL A 18 -9.86 29.56 16.54
CA VAL A 18 -8.78 30.36 17.15
C VAL A 18 -7.63 29.46 17.56
N ALA A 19 -7.91 28.27 18.12
CA ALA A 19 -6.88 27.30 18.47
C ALA A 19 -6.09 26.81 17.24
N LEU A 20 -6.77 26.56 16.12
CA LEU A 20 -6.15 26.15 14.86
C LEU A 20 -5.29 27.25 14.24
N GLU A 21 -5.78 28.49 14.25
CA GLU A 21 -5.04 29.66 13.78
C GLU A 21 -3.78 29.92 14.62
N ALA A 22 -3.89 29.86 15.95
CA ALA A 22 -2.76 30.05 16.86
C ALA A 22 -1.65 29.01 16.67
N VAL A 23 -2.02 27.75 16.37
CA VAL A 23 -1.05 26.66 16.12
C VAL A 23 -0.58 26.62 14.65
N GLY A 24 -1.18 27.42 13.77
CA GLY A 24 -0.91 27.41 12.33
C GLY A 24 -1.26 26.07 11.68
N MET A 25 -2.37 25.45 12.09
CA MET A 25 -2.85 24.16 11.55
C MET A 25 -4.10 24.36 10.69
N ALA A 26 -4.06 23.88 9.45
CA ALA A 26 -5.24 23.87 8.60
C ALA A 26 -6.35 22.97 9.19
N LYS A 27 -7.61 23.42 9.09
CA LYS A 27 -8.78 22.65 9.55
C LYS A 27 -8.83 21.24 8.96
N SER A 28 -8.48 21.08 7.68
CA SER A 28 -8.39 19.79 7.00
C SER A 28 -7.38 18.84 7.66
N SER A 29 -6.24 19.37 8.11
CA SER A 29 -5.20 18.59 8.80
C SER A 29 -5.66 18.14 10.19
N TYR A 30 -6.44 18.97 10.89
CA TYR A 30 -7.00 18.60 12.20
C TYR A 30 -7.99 17.44 12.12
N TYR A 31 -8.85 17.41 11.10
CA TYR A 31 -9.80 16.30 10.93
C TYR A 31 -9.20 15.07 10.26
N CYS A 32 -8.07 15.22 9.55
CA CYS A 32 -7.39 14.08 8.95
C CYS A 32 -6.89 13.13 10.05
N ARG A 33 -7.47 11.93 10.12
CA ARG A 33 -6.96 10.86 10.96
C ARG A 33 -5.90 10.10 10.17
N PRO A 34 -4.69 9.90 10.72
CA PRO A 34 -3.71 9.04 10.06
C PRO A 34 -4.32 7.65 9.92
N ILE A 35 -4.46 7.20 8.68
CA ILE A 35 -4.91 5.84 8.38
C ILE A 35 -3.83 4.92 8.93
N ARG A 36 -4.14 4.16 9.99
CA ARG A 36 -3.24 3.13 10.50
C ARG A 36 -2.93 2.19 9.34
N ARG A 37 -1.65 2.13 8.94
CA ARG A 37 -1.22 1.18 7.91
C ARG A 37 -1.58 -0.22 8.42
N ARG A 38 -2.41 -0.95 7.66
CA ARG A 38 -2.71 -2.34 7.99
C ARG A 38 -1.40 -3.12 8.04
N LYS A 39 -1.23 -3.97 9.06
CA LYS A 39 -0.09 -4.89 9.12
C LYS A 39 -0.02 -5.68 7.81
N PRO A 40 1.18 -5.86 7.23
CA PRO A 40 1.33 -6.70 6.04
C PRO A 40 0.80 -8.10 6.36
N ARG A 41 0.06 -8.69 5.41
CA ARG A 41 -0.38 -10.09 5.54
C ARG A 41 0.84 -10.98 5.39
N ALA A 42 0.91 -12.06 6.17
CA ALA A 42 1.93 -13.08 6.03
C ALA A 42 1.98 -13.61 4.58
N LEU A 43 3.19 -13.97 4.15
CA LEU A 43 3.41 -14.63 2.89
C LEU A 43 2.98 -16.09 3.00
N ASP A 44 2.33 -16.56 1.95
CA ASP A 44 2.00 -17.96 1.76
C ASP A 44 3.19 -18.62 1.05
N GLU A 45 3.97 -19.40 1.80
CA GLU A 45 5.22 -20.00 1.30
C GLU A 45 5.01 -20.90 0.09
N VAL A 46 3.89 -21.64 0.05
CA VAL A 46 3.55 -22.53 -1.07
C VAL A 46 3.30 -21.70 -2.32
N LEU A 47 2.57 -20.59 -2.17
CA LEU A 47 2.36 -19.66 -3.27
C LEU A 47 3.65 -18.95 -3.71
N VAL A 48 4.56 -18.64 -2.77
CA VAL A 48 5.87 -18.04 -3.10
C VAL A 48 6.69 -18.99 -3.97
N ARG A 49 6.75 -20.28 -3.61
CA ARG A 49 7.44 -21.30 -4.41
C ARG A 49 6.84 -21.39 -5.82
N ALA A 50 5.52 -21.54 -5.92
CA ALA A 50 4.83 -21.61 -7.21
C ALA A 50 5.05 -20.35 -8.08
N ILE A 51 5.10 -19.16 -7.47
CA ILE A 51 5.44 -17.91 -8.18
C ILE A 51 6.87 -17.95 -8.71
N ASN A 52 7.83 -18.46 -7.95
CA ASN A 52 9.22 -18.57 -8.39
C ASN A 52 9.37 -19.59 -9.52
N ASP A 53 8.73 -20.75 -9.41
CA ASP A 53 8.78 -21.81 -10.43
C ASP A 53 8.24 -21.30 -11.77
N VAL A 54 7.07 -20.66 -11.75
CA VAL A 54 6.47 -20.03 -12.94
C VAL A 54 7.37 -18.96 -13.57
N ARG A 55 8.22 -18.29 -12.77
CA ARG A 55 9.10 -17.23 -13.26
C ARG A 55 10.45 -17.73 -13.76
N GLN A 56 10.95 -18.86 -13.26
CA GLN A 56 12.23 -19.42 -13.70
C GLN A 56 12.24 -19.75 -15.21
N GLY A 57 11.09 -20.10 -15.79
CA GLY A 57 10.95 -20.33 -17.24
C GLY A 57 10.80 -19.06 -18.10
N HIS A 58 10.73 -17.86 -17.49
CA HIS A 58 10.43 -16.62 -18.20
C HIS A 58 11.39 -15.50 -17.79
N ALA A 59 12.49 -15.38 -18.56
CA ALA A 59 13.65 -14.52 -18.25
C ALA A 59 13.35 -13.02 -18.09
N SER A 60 12.25 -12.48 -18.60
CA SER A 60 11.87 -11.10 -18.28
C SER A 60 10.41 -10.80 -18.59
N VAL A 61 9.78 -9.96 -17.77
CA VAL A 61 8.47 -9.32 -18.01
C VAL A 61 7.22 -10.21 -17.82
N TYR A 62 7.16 -10.93 -16.71
CA TYR A 62 5.89 -11.38 -16.16
C TYR A 62 5.36 -10.36 -15.15
N ASP A 63 4.30 -9.65 -15.54
CA ASP A 63 3.51 -8.87 -14.61
C ASP A 63 2.64 -9.81 -13.74
N TYR A 64 2.04 -9.27 -12.67
CA TYR A 64 1.23 -10.11 -11.78
C TYR A 64 0.04 -10.78 -12.50
N ARG A 65 -0.43 -10.21 -13.61
CA ARG A 65 -1.53 -10.75 -14.41
C ARG A 65 -1.08 -12.01 -15.14
N LYS A 66 0.06 -11.96 -15.83
CA LYS A 66 0.68 -13.11 -16.48
C LYS A 66 1.06 -14.20 -15.48
N VAL A 67 1.63 -13.83 -14.32
CA VAL A 67 1.90 -14.80 -13.24
C VAL A 67 0.60 -15.47 -12.78
N THR A 68 -0.48 -14.70 -12.62
CA THR A 68 -1.78 -15.27 -12.22
C THR A 68 -2.34 -16.21 -13.29
N MET A 69 -2.21 -15.87 -14.58
CA MET A 69 -2.66 -16.72 -15.68
C MET A 69 -1.88 -18.03 -15.72
N ALA A 70 -0.55 -17.98 -15.62
CA ALA A 70 0.29 -19.16 -15.61
C ALA A 70 0.00 -20.07 -14.40
N LEU A 71 -0.19 -19.49 -13.21
CA LEU A 71 -0.63 -20.26 -12.03
C LEU A 71 -1.98 -20.95 -12.27
N ARG A 72 -2.95 -20.25 -12.85
CA ARG A 72 -4.26 -20.83 -13.17
C ARG A 72 -4.18 -21.93 -14.23
N ALA A 73 -3.35 -21.75 -15.25
CA ALA A 73 -3.08 -22.78 -16.26
C ALA A 73 -2.45 -24.02 -15.63
N ALA A 74 -1.63 -23.85 -14.59
CA ALA A 74 -1.09 -24.93 -13.76
C ALA A 74 -2.08 -25.46 -12.69
N GLY A 75 -3.38 -25.13 -12.78
CA GLY A 75 -4.43 -25.66 -11.90
C GLY A 75 -4.67 -24.88 -10.60
N TRP A 76 -3.96 -23.77 -10.36
CA TRP A 76 -4.13 -23.01 -9.11
C TRP A 76 -5.39 -22.13 -9.11
N LYS A 77 -6.25 -22.31 -8.09
CA LYS A 77 -7.38 -21.41 -7.82
C LYS A 77 -6.96 -20.22 -6.97
N VAL A 78 -6.24 -19.27 -7.57
CA VAL A 78 -5.71 -18.07 -6.88
C VAL A 78 -6.31 -16.75 -7.39
N ASN A 79 -6.48 -15.81 -6.45
CA ASN A 79 -6.91 -14.44 -6.77
C ASN A 79 -5.71 -13.59 -7.22
N ALA A 80 -5.86 -12.86 -8.33
CA ALA A 80 -4.83 -11.96 -8.86
C ALA A 80 -4.32 -10.93 -7.84
N LYS A 81 -5.18 -10.43 -6.94
CA LYS A 81 -4.78 -9.51 -5.86
C LYS A 81 -3.96 -10.18 -4.77
N LYS A 82 -4.17 -11.50 -4.54
CA LYS A 82 -3.30 -12.30 -3.66
C LYS A 82 -1.92 -12.38 -4.29
N VAL A 83 -1.82 -12.75 -5.57
CA VAL A 83 -0.55 -12.83 -6.30
C VAL A 83 0.19 -11.49 -6.30
N LEU A 84 -0.49 -10.39 -6.65
CA LEU A 84 0.09 -9.03 -6.62
C LEU A 84 0.66 -8.66 -5.24
N ARG A 85 -0.03 -9.02 -4.16
CA ARG A 85 0.45 -8.76 -2.80
C ARG A 85 1.77 -9.48 -2.51
N HIS A 86 1.87 -10.76 -2.90
CA HIS A 86 3.10 -11.54 -2.70
C HIS A 86 4.25 -10.97 -3.56
N LEU A 87 3.98 -10.67 -4.83
CA LEU A 87 4.99 -10.05 -5.70
C LEU A 87 5.48 -8.69 -5.18
N ARG A 88 4.61 -7.87 -4.59
CA ARG A 88 5.01 -6.60 -3.97
C ARG A 88 5.88 -6.81 -2.74
N ALA A 89 5.50 -7.74 -1.88
CA ALA A 89 6.27 -8.07 -0.68
C ALA A 89 7.64 -8.67 -1.00
N LEU A 90 7.76 -9.43 -2.10
CA LEU A 90 9.01 -10.00 -2.59
C LEU A 90 9.85 -9.03 -3.44
N GLY A 91 9.37 -7.80 -3.70
CA GLY A 91 10.07 -6.85 -4.58
C GLY A 91 10.09 -7.24 -6.07
N LEU A 92 9.28 -8.22 -6.48
CA LEU A 92 9.25 -8.81 -7.82
C LEU A 92 8.30 -8.08 -8.78
N THR A 93 7.83 -6.89 -8.41
CA THR A 93 6.89 -6.13 -9.24
C THR A 93 7.67 -5.37 -10.30
N GLN A 94 7.25 -5.48 -11.56
CA GLN A 94 7.84 -4.71 -12.65
C GLN A 94 7.71 -3.20 -12.38
N PRO A 95 8.74 -2.40 -12.65
CA PRO A 95 8.64 -0.95 -12.57
C PRO A 95 7.55 -0.48 -13.54
N ARG A 96 6.80 0.54 -13.12
CA ARG A 96 5.80 1.15 -14.00
C ARG A 96 6.55 1.73 -15.20
N LYS A 97 6.26 1.26 -16.41
CA LYS A 97 6.78 1.90 -17.63
C LYS A 97 6.36 3.37 -17.60
N LEU A 98 7.32 4.27 -17.45
CA LEU A 98 7.10 5.69 -17.66
C LEU A 98 6.85 5.85 -19.16
N LYS A 99 5.68 6.36 -19.53
CA LYS A 99 5.37 6.68 -20.93
C LYS A 99 6.41 7.71 -21.35
N GLY A 100 7.17 7.42 -22.41
CA GLY A 100 8.31 8.23 -22.83
C GLY A 100 7.96 9.71 -22.85
N GLN A 101 8.74 10.51 -22.12
CA GLN A 101 8.81 11.93 -22.40
C GLN A 101 9.34 12.05 -23.83
N ARG A 102 8.49 12.52 -24.73
CA ARG A 102 8.91 13.00 -26.05
C ARG A 102 9.49 14.39 -25.88
#